data_AF-A0A6I7Y8I5-F1
#
_entry.id   AF-A0A6I7Y8I5-F1
#
_cell.length_a   1.000
_cell.length_b   1.000
_cell.length_c   1.000
_cell.angle_alpha   90.00
_cell.angle_beta   90.00
_cell.angle_gamma   90.00
#
_symmetry.space_group_name_H-M   'P 1'
#
loop_
_entity.id
_entity.type
_entity.pdbx_description
1 polymer ?
#
loop_
_entity_poly.entity_id
_entity_poly.type
_entity_poly.pdbx_seq_one_letter_code
_entity_poly.pdbx_strand_id
1 'polypeptide(L)'
;MIDARTHVVALSQQLTTLASAPVDPALDAARNQLVDDCADHPAHARLGALLDHLLAHAASDGTEADLLEEAAKMWTDGLALYAEIGRIRGEIEATLSDPSSPDAASRFCAATLSLRHATSDARGTFVRMDSLGKRLRTMAHIPRHPRQQDEPVSQWGWGDVYLARRTDALVRTAFGEAGTGETRALAFGILSGYSANALGSVYLTQVVGGPRRTHRLRDRIARNSVGSWCGEQYPDVRSCRGIADSLHFGNAPEATLPGETADFLTRTLEGTYDLSQLSPVPDLAVGYGRLVRQLELLDTFVQPPAPALPPAPFITKIFADPAHPPQAAVTPETATPSYAHGPGVKPTTYHGYGGGQVGPPTATDSTADSESACGSFCLAVLAFLCFAVLLGGPCWEEWGKGKTCTFWDKHVAENWRNAFTTDLSQAEKDALASQSQPLTGTGFTAAAAVPQLDQLVSQLYDLHVRLWEALGKAGAFLSGCGLIYPDGRLGYPLYHQFLAVPSDTLQPHRPETDDVRTFYRYPRTEMENPVDYTKTVPVGAAPGIVLTATGPDCVRRWQDIAQGTPGDRNLDLDADRHTAHPCWTTRGSIDDDPVDVDILAYQDL
;
A
#
# COMPACT_ATOMS: atom_id res chain seq x y z
N MET A 1 2.59 -11.45 -13.17
CA MET A 1 2.57 -9.98 -13.43
C MET A 1 3.50 -9.26 -12.46
N ILE A 2 4.46 -8.49 -12.97
CA ILE A 2 5.34 -7.67 -12.12
C ILE A 2 4.72 -6.30 -11.78
N ASP A 3 5.35 -5.59 -10.84
CA ASP A 3 4.88 -4.31 -10.34
C ASP A 3 5.08 -3.13 -11.32
N ALA A 4 4.17 -2.15 -11.29
CA ALA A 4 4.22 -0.97 -12.17
C ALA A 4 5.50 -0.14 -12.01
N ARG A 5 6.02 0.04 -10.78
CA ARG A 5 7.31 0.73 -10.57
C ARG A 5 8.45 -0.05 -11.22
N THR A 6 8.38 -1.37 -11.20
CA THR A 6 9.39 -2.26 -11.81
C THR A 6 9.35 -2.16 -13.34
N HIS A 7 8.17 -2.11 -13.95
CA HIS A 7 8.00 -1.89 -15.39
C HIS A 7 8.62 -0.55 -15.84
N VAL A 8 8.31 0.54 -15.14
CA VAL A 8 8.84 1.87 -15.50
C VAL A 8 10.36 1.93 -15.37
N VAL A 9 10.95 1.30 -14.34
CA VAL A 9 12.41 1.21 -14.21
C VAL A 9 13.01 0.35 -15.31
N ALA A 10 12.40 -0.80 -15.62
CA ALA A 10 12.85 -1.69 -16.68
C ALA A 10 12.85 -0.97 -18.04
N LEU A 11 11.80 -0.23 -18.38
CA LEU A 11 11.72 0.58 -19.60
C LEU A 11 12.89 1.56 -19.72
N SER A 12 13.17 2.34 -18.67
CA SER A 12 14.28 3.30 -18.67
C SER A 12 15.65 2.62 -18.87
N GLN A 13 15.87 1.47 -18.22
CA GLN A 13 17.12 0.72 -18.36
C GLN A 13 17.26 0.05 -19.73
N GLN A 14 16.15 -0.46 -20.29
CA GLN A 14 16.12 -1.07 -21.62
C GLN A 14 16.35 -0.03 -22.71
N LEU A 15 15.78 1.18 -22.60
CA LEU A 15 16.08 2.29 -23.51
C LEU A 15 17.56 2.68 -23.47
N THR A 16 18.13 2.78 -22.27
CA THR A 16 19.57 3.07 -22.09
C THR A 16 20.44 1.98 -22.71
N THR A 17 20.05 0.72 -22.52
CA THR A 17 20.75 -0.44 -23.08
C THR A 17 20.62 -0.46 -24.60
N LEU A 18 19.42 -0.24 -25.15
CA LEU A 18 19.18 -0.16 -26.58
C LEU A 18 20.03 0.93 -27.22
N ALA A 19 20.03 2.15 -26.67
CA ALA A 19 20.78 3.28 -27.21
C ALA A 19 22.30 3.05 -27.29
N SER A 20 22.84 2.21 -26.40
CA SER A 20 24.28 1.90 -26.33
C SER A 20 24.66 0.53 -26.88
N ALA A 21 23.68 -0.29 -27.27
CA ALA A 21 23.93 -1.65 -27.70
C ALA A 21 24.69 -1.70 -29.03
N PRO A 22 25.70 -2.59 -29.16
CA PRO A 22 26.26 -2.93 -30.46
C PRO A 22 25.22 -3.71 -31.26
N VAL A 23 24.71 -3.11 -32.33
CA VAL A 23 23.75 -3.74 -33.25
C VAL A 23 24.40 -3.89 -34.63
N ASP A 24 23.79 -4.70 -35.49
CA ASP A 24 24.18 -4.73 -36.91
C ASP A 24 24.12 -3.30 -37.48
N PRO A 25 25.16 -2.79 -38.16
CA PRO A 25 25.15 -1.45 -38.75
C PRO A 25 23.94 -1.17 -39.64
N ALA A 26 23.34 -2.19 -40.26
CA ALA A 26 22.11 -2.04 -41.03
C ALA A 26 20.90 -1.61 -40.18
N LEU A 27 20.95 -1.86 -38.87
CA LEU A 27 19.89 -1.51 -37.91
C LEU A 27 20.16 -0.20 -37.16
N ASP A 28 21.31 0.46 -37.35
CA ASP A 28 21.67 1.68 -36.61
C ASP A 28 20.62 2.79 -36.77
N ALA A 29 20.13 3.01 -38.00
CA ALA A 29 19.11 4.01 -38.28
C ALA A 29 17.77 3.68 -37.61
N ALA A 30 17.35 2.41 -37.65
CA ALA A 30 16.11 1.96 -37.01
C ALA A 30 16.21 2.03 -35.48
N ARG A 31 17.36 1.68 -34.90
CA ARG A 31 17.64 1.81 -33.47
C ARG A 31 17.52 3.27 -33.03
N ASN A 32 18.24 4.17 -33.73
CA ASN A 32 18.27 5.58 -33.37
C ASN A 32 16.87 6.20 -33.49
N GLN A 33 16.15 5.91 -34.58
CA GLN A 33 14.77 6.37 -34.75
C GLN A 33 13.87 5.88 -33.59
N LEU A 34 13.98 4.62 -33.19
CA LEU A 34 13.16 4.09 -32.10
C LEU A 34 13.48 4.73 -30.75
N VAL A 35 14.76 4.99 -30.48
CA VAL A 35 15.21 5.71 -29.28
C VAL A 35 14.68 7.14 -29.28
N ASP A 36 14.77 7.83 -30.42
CA ASP A 36 14.25 9.19 -30.60
C ASP A 36 12.72 9.23 -30.44
N ASP A 37 11.99 8.29 -31.05
CA ASP A 37 10.53 8.18 -30.91
C ASP A 37 10.12 7.96 -29.44
N CYS A 38 10.85 7.12 -28.70
CA CYS A 38 10.58 6.90 -27.28
C CYS A 38 10.87 8.14 -26.42
N ALA A 39 11.87 8.94 -26.81
CA ALA A 39 12.20 10.20 -26.14
C ALA A 39 11.17 11.29 -26.43
N ASP A 40 10.66 11.36 -27.66
CA ASP A 40 9.64 12.32 -28.10
C ASP A 40 8.23 11.95 -27.61
N HIS A 41 7.96 10.65 -27.41
CA HIS A 41 6.66 10.13 -27.00
C HIS A 41 6.71 9.23 -25.74
N PRO A 42 7.21 9.74 -24.60
CA PRO A 42 7.47 8.92 -23.42
C PRO A 42 6.19 8.34 -22.78
N ALA A 43 5.05 9.04 -22.86
CA ALA A 43 3.77 8.54 -22.36
C ALA A 43 3.31 7.28 -23.11
N HIS A 44 3.55 7.23 -24.43
CA HIS A 44 3.24 6.06 -25.27
C HIS A 44 4.10 4.85 -24.87
N ALA A 45 5.43 5.05 -24.76
CA ALA A 45 6.33 3.98 -24.33
C ALA A 45 5.99 3.46 -22.92
N ARG A 46 5.67 4.35 -21.98
CA ARG A 46 5.25 3.95 -20.62
C ARG A 46 3.92 3.21 -20.59
N LEU A 47 2.93 3.67 -21.36
CA LEU A 47 1.65 2.97 -21.46
C LEU A 47 1.84 1.55 -22.04
N GLY A 48 2.69 1.40 -23.05
CA GLY A 48 3.02 0.08 -23.61
C GLY A 48 3.68 -0.84 -22.59
N ALA A 49 4.60 -0.31 -21.78
CA ALA A 49 5.26 -1.08 -20.71
C ALA A 49 4.28 -1.52 -19.61
N LEU A 50 3.16 -0.81 -19.45
CA LEU A 50 2.09 -1.09 -18.47
C LEU A 50 0.85 -1.72 -19.11
N LEU A 51 0.96 -2.31 -20.32
CA LEU A 51 -0.19 -2.87 -21.03
C LEU A 51 -0.86 -4.02 -20.26
N ASP A 52 -0.10 -4.82 -19.51
CA ASP A 52 -0.64 -5.86 -18.61
C ASP A 52 -1.52 -5.25 -17.51
N HIS A 53 -1.06 -4.19 -16.86
CA HIS A 53 -1.84 -3.45 -15.86
C HIS A 53 -3.08 -2.81 -16.49
N LEU A 54 -2.95 -2.20 -17.68
CA LEU A 54 -4.09 -1.63 -18.42
C LEU A 54 -5.18 -2.67 -18.67
N LEU A 55 -4.80 -3.84 -19.19
CA LEU A 55 -5.74 -4.93 -19.50
C LEU A 55 -6.33 -5.55 -18.22
N ALA A 56 -5.55 -5.70 -17.16
CA ALA A 56 -6.03 -6.16 -15.86
C ALA A 56 -7.09 -5.21 -15.28
N HIS A 57 -6.88 -3.89 -15.37
CA HIS A 57 -7.85 -2.90 -14.92
C HIS A 57 -9.09 -2.80 -15.80
N ALA A 58 -8.93 -2.98 -17.11
CA ALA A 58 -10.05 -3.00 -18.05
C ALA A 58 -10.98 -4.20 -17.79
N ALA A 59 -10.42 -5.36 -17.43
CA ALA A 59 -11.16 -6.58 -17.11
C ALA A 59 -11.63 -6.67 -15.64
N SER A 60 -11.17 -5.79 -14.75
CA SER A 60 -11.50 -5.82 -13.32
C SER A 60 -12.97 -5.47 -13.06
N ASP A 61 -13.53 -6.08 -12.01
CA ASP A 61 -14.86 -5.76 -11.47
C ASP A 61 -14.90 -4.44 -10.68
N GLY A 62 -13.73 -3.83 -10.39
CA GLY A 62 -13.60 -2.60 -9.62
C GLY A 62 -13.46 -2.79 -8.11
N THR A 63 -13.59 -4.02 -7.58
CA THR A 63 -13.62 -4.28 -6.13
C THR A 63 -12.37 -3.76 -5.40
N GLU A 64 -11.18 -4.00 -5.96
CA GLU A 64 -9.92 -3.49 -5.38
C GLU A 64 -9.84 -1.96 -5.43
N ALA A 65 -10.29 -1.35 -6.54
CA ALA A 65 -10.28 0.09 -6.71
C ALA A 65 -11.21 0.80 -5.71
N ASP A 66 -12.42 0.26 -5.51
CA ASP A 66 -13.38 0.77 -4.53
C ASP A 66 -12.81 0.72 -3.11
N LEU A 67 -12.18 -0.40 -2.74
CA LEU A 67 -11.54 -0.56 -1.43
C LEU A 67 -10.36 0.41 -1.24
N LEU A 68 -9.55 0.61 -2.30
CA LEU A 68 -8.44 1.55 -2.27
C LEU A 68 -8.92 3.00 -2.14
N GLU A 69 -9.97 3.39 -2.87
CA GLU A 69 -10.55 4.72 -2.79
C GLU A 69 -11.17 4.99 -1.41
N GLU A 70 -11.90 4.01 -0.85
CA GLU A 70 -12.43 4.08 0.50
C GLU A 70 -11.30 4.23 1.53
N ALA A 71 -10.22 3.45 1.39
CA ALA A 71 -9.04 3.52 2.25
C ALA A 71 -8.32 4.87 2.13
N ALA A 72 -8.13 5.40 0.92
CA ALA A 72 -7.48 6.68 0.69
C ALA A 72 -8.29 7.86 1.27
N LYS A 73 -9.63 7.78 1.16
CA LYS A 73 -10.52 8.74 1.82
C LYS A 73 -10.38 8.68 3.34
N MET A 74 -10.39 7.49 3.93
CA MET A 74 -10.19 7.35 5.39
C MET A 74 -8.82 7.82 5.84
N TRP A 75 -7.78 7.55 5.04
CA TRP A 75 -6.44 8.06 5.30
C TRP A 75 -6.40 9.59 5.31
N THR A 76 -7.02 10.22 4.31
CA THR A 76 -7.14 11.68 4.20
C THR A 76 -7.91 12.28 5.39
N ASP A 77 -9.05 11.68 5.75
CA ASP A 77 -9.82 12.07 6.93
C ASP A 77 -8.97 11.94 8.22
N GLY A 78 -8.17 10.88 8.33
CA GLY A 78 -7.24 10.64 9.43
C GLY A 78 -6.09 11.66 9.51
N LEU A 79 -5.51 12.04 8.37
CA LEU A 79 -4.49 13.10 8.28
C LEU A 79 -5.06 14.47 8.66
N ALA A 80 -6.30 14.77 8.23
CA ALA A 80 -6.98 16.01 8.61
C ALA A 80 -7.20 16.08 10.13
N LEU A 81 -7.65 14.97 10.74
CA LEU A 81 -7.79 14.88 12.20
C LEU A 81 -6.43 15.02 12.90
N TYR A 82 -5.39 14.35 12.42
CA TYR A 82 -4.03 14.47 12.95
C TYR A 82 -3.54 15.93 12.93
N ALA A 83 -3.67 16.62 11.79
CA ALA A 83 -3.25 18.00 11.62
C ALA A 83 -4.06 18.96 12.52
N GLU A 84 -5.38 18.76 12.64
CA GLU A 84 -6.24 19.59 13.47
C GLU A 84 -5.91 19.44 14.96
N ILE A 85 -5.67 18.22 15.45
CA ILE A 85 -5.20 17.98 16.82
C ILE A 85 -3.84 18.63 17.05
N GLY A 86 -2.92 18.53 16.09
CA GLY A 86 -1.64 19.24 16.14
C GLY A 86 -1.79 20.75 16.27
N ARG A 87 -2.69 21.35 15.50
CA ARG A 87 -3.00 22.79 15.55
C ARG A 87 -3.59 23.20 16.91
N ILE A 88 -4.59 22.46 17.39
CA ILE A 88 -5.24 22.71 18.69
C ILE A 88 -4.21 22.64 19.83
N ARG A 89 -3.40 21.59 19.83
CA ARG A 89 -2.32 21.41 20.81
C ARG A 89 -1.35 22.58 20.78
N GLY A 90 -0.90 22.99 19.60
CA GLY A 90 0.02 24.13 19.44
C GLY A 90 -0.55 25.43 20.01
N GLU A 91 -1.83 25.71 19.79
CA GLU A 91 -2.51 26.89 20.36
C GLU A 91 -2.61 26.82 21.90
N ILE A 92 -2.93 25.65 22.46
CA ILE A 92 -2.99 25.46 23.92
C ILE A 92 -1.59 25.62 24.53
N GLU A 93 -0.56 25.01 23.95
CA GLU A 93 0.82 25.12 24.42
C GLU A 93 1.33 26.58 24.35
N ALA A 94 1.00 27.30 23.27
CA ALA A 94 1.40 28.70 23.10
C ALA A 94 0.72 29.62 24.14
N THR A 95 -0.59 29.47 24.33
CA THR A 95 -1.36 30.29 25.29
C THR A 95 -0.96 30.01 26.75
N LEU A 96 -0.63 28.75 27.09
CA LEU A 96 -0.12 28.41 28.42
C LEU A 96 1.34 28.82 28.66
N SER A 97 2.13 28.95 27.59
CA SER A 97 3.53 29.44 27.69
C SER A 97 3.60 30.95 27.92
N ASP A 98 2.63 31.71 27.39
CA ASP A 98 2.45 33.14 27.67
C ASP A 98 1.00 33.46 28.07
N PRO A 99 0.62 33.13 29.31
CA PRO A 99 -0.75 33.32 29.78
C PRO A 99 -1.09 34.79 30.07
N SER A 100 -0.13 35.70 29.88
CA SER A 100 -0.29 37.13 30.08
C SER A 100 -0.69 37.87 28.81
N SER A 101 -0.59 37.22 27.64
CA SER A 101 -1.00 37.82 26.37
C SER A 101 -2.49 38.22 26.40
N PRO A 102 -2.87 39.40 25.89
CA PRO A 102 -4.25 39.90 25.92
C PRO A 102 -5.30 38.97 25.29
N ASP A 103 -4.89 38.12 24.35
CA ASP A 103 -5.71 37.17 23.60
C ASP A 103 -5.57 35.70 24.07
N ALA A 104 -4.73 35.42 25.08
CA ALA A 104 -4.42 34.04 25.47
C ALA A 104 -5.66 33.26 25.93
N ALA A 105 -6.51 33.89 26.76
CA ALA A 105 -7.72 33.27 27.28
C ALA A 105 -8.74 32.96 26.18
N SER A 106 -8.94 33.86 25.22
CA SER A 106 -9.90 33.68 24.12
C SER A 106 -9.41 32.63 23.13
N ARG A 107 -8.10 32.59 22.83
CA ARG A 107 -7.46 31.57 21.99
C ARG A 107 -7.50 30.19 22.64
N PHE A 108 -7.23 30.08 23.94
CA PHE A 108 -7.37 28.82 24.68
C PHE A 108 -8.81 28.30 24.64
N CYS A 109 -9.80 29.17 24.88
CA CYS A 109 -11.21 28.80 24.78
C CYS A 109 -11.58 28.36 23.35
N ALA A 110 -11.10 29.07 22.32
CA ALA A 110 -11.35 28.68 20.93
C ALA A 110 -10.71 27.34 20.54
N ALA A 111 -9.50 27.06 21.02
CA ALA A 111 -8.80 25.79 20.79
C ALA A 111 -9.53 24.61 21.46
N THR A 112 -9.98 24.79 22.71
CA THR A 112 -10.77 23.76 23.42
C THR A 112 -12.14 23.51 22.78
N LEU A 113 -12.79 24.53 22.20
CA LEU A 113 -14.01 24.36 21.39
C LEU A 113 -13.73 23.62 20.08
N SER A 114 -12.61 23.91 19.41
CA SER A 114 -12.21 23.20 18.18
C SER A 114 -12.00 21.70 18.44
N LEU A 115 -11.42 21.36 19.59
CA LEU A 115 -11.24 19.97 20.04
C LEU A 115 -12.57 19.21 20.19
N ARG A 116 -13.63 19.91 20.61
CA ARG A 116 -14.99 19.36 20.70
C ARG A 116 -15.57 19.07 19.32
N HIS A 117 -15.35 19.94 18.33
CA HIS A 117 -15.82 19.70 16.97
C HIS A 117 -15.12 18.50 16.32
N ALA A 118 -13.79 18.42 16.45
CA ALA A 118 -12.99 17.29 15.94
C ALA A 118 -13.47 15.92 16.49
N THR A 119 -14.01 15.91 17.71
CA THR A 119 -14.57 14.71 18.35
C THR A 119 -15.83 14.19 17.66
N SER A 120 -16.75 15.08 17.28
CA SER A 120 -18.01 14.71 16.63
C SER A 120 -17.75 14.04 15.28
N ASP A 121 -16.75 14.52 14.55
CA ASP A 121 -16.40 14.04 13.22
C ASP A 121 -15.69 12.68 13.27
N ALA A 122 -14.89 12.43 14.32
CA ALA A 122 -14.15 11.18 14.48
C ALA A 122 -15.04 9.93 14.67
N ARG A 123 -16.22 10.07 15.33
CA ARG A 123 -17.09 8.93 15.66
C ARG A 123 -17.67 8.22 14.42
N GLY A 124 -18.05 8.99 13.39
CA GLY A 124 -18.54 8.43 12.12
C GLY A 124 -17.46 7.69 11.35
N THR A 125 -16.21 8.16 11.45
CA THR A 125 -15.06 7.56 10.76
C THR A 125 -14.71 6.17 11.31
N PHE A 126 -14.83 5.94 12.62
CA PHE A 126 -14.50 4.65 13.23
C PHE A 126 -15.36 3.48 12.74
N VAL A 127 -16.68 3.67 12.63
CA VAL A 127 -17.59 2.60 12.15
C VAL A 127 -17.25 2.21 10.72
N ARG A 128 -16.87 3.19 9.89
CA ARG A 128 -16.41 2.94 8.51
C ARG A 128 -15.09 2.18 8.51
N MET A 129 -14.12 2.56 9.36
CA MET A 129 -12.83 1.87 9.49
C MET A 129 -12.98 0.39 9.87
N ASP A 130 -13.84 0.07 10.84
CA ASP A 130 -14.09 -1.33 11.24
C ASP A 130 -14.70 -2.14 10.08
N SER A 131 -15.67 -1.57 9.38
CA SER A 131 -16.29 -2.20 8.20
C SER A 131 -15.27 -2.47 7.09
N LEU A 132 -14.47 -1.47 6.72
CA LEU A 132 -13.40 -1.62 5.73
C LEU A 132 -12.38 -2.67 6.16
N GLY A 133 -11.97 -2.65 7.43
CA GLY A 133 -11.04 -3.63 8.00
C GLY A 133 -11.55 -5.07 7.87
N LYS A 134 -12.84 -5.32 8.15
CA LYS A 134 -13.46 -6.65 7.99
C LYS A 134 -13.45 -7.14 6.55
N ARG A 135 -13.73 -6.24 5.59
CA ARG A 135 -13.69 -6.58 4.15
C ARG A 135 -12.27 -6.91 3.71
N LEU A 136 -11.30 -6.05 4.04
CA LEU A 136 -9.88 -6.23 3.65
C LEU A 136 -9.26 -7.50 4.23
N ARG A 137 -9.66 -7.92 5.44
CA ARG A 137 -9.20 -9.17 6.08
C ARG A 137 -9.50 -10.42 5.29
N THR A 138 -10.56 -10.42 4.49
CA THR A 138 -10.89 -11.58 3.64
C THR A 138 -9.89 -11.73 2.49
N MET A 139 -9.18 -10.65 2.15
CA MET A 139 -8.29 -10.55 0.99
C MET A 139 -8.97 -10.96 -0.32
N ALA A 140 -10.30 -10.89 -0.39
CA ALA A 140 -11.08 -11.29 -1.56
C ALA A 140 -10.87 -10.38 -2.76
N HIS A 141 -10.31 -9.18 -2.55
CA HIS A 141 -9.89 -8.26 -3.62
C HIS A 141 -8.69 -8.77 -4.42
N ILE A 142 -8.01 -9.83 -3.96
CA ILE A 142 -6.99 -10.54 -4.72
C ILE A 142 -7.62 -11.86 -5.22
N PRO A 143 -8.22 -11.86 -6.42
CA PRO A 143 -8.96 -13.00 -6.92
C PRO A 143 -8.04 -14.18 -7.20
N ARG A 144 -8.60 -15.39 -7.16
CA ARG A 144 -7.91 -16.59 -7.61
C ARG A 144 -7.58 -16.46 -9.09
N HIS A 145 -6.43 -17.01 -9.47
CA HIS A 145 -6.08 -17.11 -10.88
C HIS A 145 -7.05 -18.09 -11.55
N PRO A 146 -7.63 -17.80 -12.72
CA PRO A 146 -8.67 -18.63 -13.34
C PRO A 146 -8.16 -20.06 -13.64
N ARG A 147 -6.88 -20.20 -14.01
CA ARG A 147 -6.20 -21.50 -14.12
C ARG A 147 -6.26 -22.36 -12.86
N GLN A 148 -6.22 -21.78 -11.65
CA GLN A 148 -6.34 -22.53 -10.39
C GLN A 148 -7.77 -23.04 -10.13
N GLN A 149 -8.73 -22.60 -10.94
CA GLN A 149 -10.13 -22.98 -10.88
C GLN A 149 -10.53 -23.89 -12.05
N ASP A 150 -9.55 -24.38 -12.83
CA ASP A 150 -9.78 -25.11 -14.10
C ASP A 150 -10.72 -24.37 -15.07
N GLU A 151 -10.72 -23.04 -15.01
CA GLU A 151 -11.55 -22.25 -15.91
C GLU A 151 -10.97 -22.30 -17.34
N PRO A 152 -11.81 -22.48 -18.37
CA PRO A 152 -11.36 -22.42 -19.76
C PRO A 152 -10.87 -21.00 -20.09
N VAL A 153 -9.91 -20.89 -21.02
CA VAL A 153 -9.28 -19.61 -21.43
C VAL A 153 -10.31 -18.56 -21.86
N SER A 154 -11.46 -18.98 -22.41
CA SER A 154 -12.57 -18.09 -22.78
C SER A 154 -13.17 -17.30 -21.61
N GLN A 155 -12.99 -17.76 -20.38
CA GLN A 155 -13.44 -17.11 -19.14
C GLN A 155 -12.35 -16.28 -18.46
N TRP A 156 -11.11 -16.31 -18.96
CA TRP A 156 -10.01 -15.59 -18.33
C TRP A 156 -10.12 -14.09 -18.60
N GLY A 157 -9.70 -13.29 -17.62
CA GLY A 157 -9.53 -11.86 -17.81
C GLY A 157 -8.38 -11.55 -18.78
N TRP A 158 -8.46 -10.44 -19.50
CA TRP A 158 -7.46 -10.05 -20.50
C TRP A 158 -6.05 -9.87 -19.93
N GLY A 159 -5.91 -9.49 -18.66
CA GLY A 159 -4.59 -9.44 -18.00
C GLY A 159 -3.94 -10.82 -17.89
N ASP A 160 -4.71 -11.86 -17.53
CA ASP A 160 -4.21 -13.23 -17.44
C ASP A 160 -3.97 -13.83 -18.84
N VAL A 161 -4.85 -13.55 -19.82
CA VAL A 161 -4.63 -13.95 -21.21
C VAL A 161 -3.33 -13.34 -21.75
N TYR A 162 -3.14 -12.03 -21.57
CA TYR A 162 -1.95 -11.32 -22.05
C TYR A 162 -0.65 -11.90 -21.49
N LEU A 163 -0.63 -12.28 -20.21
CA LEU A 163 0.56 -12.83 -19.58
C LEU A 163 0.78 -14.29 -19.96
N ALA A 164 -0.28 -15.05 -20.18
CA ALA A 164 -0.19 -16.49 -20.39
C ALA A 164 -0.14 -16.93 -21.86
N ARG A 165 -0.49 -16.05 -22.81
CA ARG A 165 -0.73 -16.39 -24.23
C ARG A 165 -0.17 -15.34 -25.17
N ARG A 166 0.47 -15.83 -26.25
CA ARG A 166 0.76 -15.08 -27.48
C ARG A 166 1.44 -13.71 -27.34
N THR A 167 2.10 -13.40 -26.22
CA THR A 167 2.64 -12.06 -25.98
C THR A 167 3.80 -11.71 -26.91
N ASP A 168 4.63 -12.67 -27.35
CA ASP A 168 5.69 -12.41 -28.34
C ASP A 168 5.07 -12.09 -29.72
N ALA A 169 4.02 -12.83 -30.09
CA ALA A 169 3.23 -12.52 -31.28
C ALA A 169 2.61 -11.12 -31.21
N LEU A 170 2.08 -10.72 -30.04
CA LEU A 170 1.52 -9.38 -29.84
C LEU A 170 2.56 -8.28 -30.06
N VAL A 171 3.75 -8.44 -29.49
CA VAL A 171 4.87 -7.49 -29.68
C VAL A 171 5.18 -7.34 -31.17
N ARG A 172 5.26 -8.45 -31.90
CA ARG A 172 5.54 -8.44 -33.35
C ARG A 172 4.42 -7.79 -34.16
N THR A 173 3.17 -8.07 -33.83
CA THR A 173 2.01 -7.39 -34.43
C THR A 173 2.09 -5.89 -34.18
N ALA A 174 2.41 -5.46 -32.95
CA ALA A 174 2.54 -4.04 -32.60
C ALA A 174 3.59 -3.34 -33.46
N PHE A 175 4.78 -3.95 -33.64
CA PHE A 175 5.81 -3.41 -34.52
C PHE A 175 5.41 -3.43 -36.01
N GLY A 176 4.64 -4.43 -36.45
CA GLY A 176 4.13 -4.51 -37.81
C GLY A 176 3.07 -3.44 -38.14
N GLU A 177 2.25 -3.07 -37.16
CA GLU A 177 1.20 -2.06 -37.27
C GLU A 177 1.70 -0.62 -37.01
N ALA A 178 2.89 -0.45 -36.41
CA ALA A 178 3.41 0.85 -36.01
C ALA A 178 3.85 1.71 -37.22
N GLY A 179 3.10 2.78 -37.48
CA GLY A 179 3.36 3.70 -38.61
C GLY A 179 3.90 5.08 -38.22
N THR A 180 3.80 5.47 -36.95
CA THR A 180 4.13 6.81 -36.43
C THR A 180 5.13 6.73 -35.27
N GLY A 181 5.69 7.87 -34.84
CA GLY A 181 6.58 7.90 -33.67
C GLY A 181 5.87 7.44 -32.41
N GLU A 182 4.63 7.86 -32.20
CA GLU A 182 3.77 7.47 -31.08
C GLU A 182 3.56 5.95 -31.03
N THR A 183 3.19 5.35 -32.17
CA THR A 183 2.90 3.91 -32.25
C THR A 183 4.16 3.06 -32.17
N ARG A 184 5.31 3.55 -32.65
CA ARG A 184 6.61 2.88 -32.46
C ARG A 184 7.08 2.94 -31.00
N ALA A 185 6.93 4.09 -30.34
CA ALA A 185 7.21 4.22 -28.91
C ALA A 185 6.33 3.27 -28.08
N LEU A 186 5.03 3.21 -28.41
CA LEU A 186 4.09 2.28 -27.77
C LEU A 186 4.47 0.81 -27.98
N ALA A 187 4.80 0.41 -29.21
CA ALA A 187 5.24 -0.95 -29.53
C ALA A 187 6.53 -1.34 -28.77
N PHE A 188 7.48 -0.42 -28.63
CA PHE A 188 8.66 -0.64 -27.81
C PHE A 188 8.31 -0.79 -26.32
N GLY A 189 7.37 0.00 -25.82
CA GLY A 189 6.80 -0.19 -24.48
C GLY A 189 6.27 -1.61 -24.27
N ILE A 190 5.50 -2.15 -25.22
CA ILE A 190 4.96 -3.52 -25.13
C ILE A 190 6.10 -4.56 -25.08
N LEU A 191 7.15 -4.39 -25.88
CA LEU A 191 8.36 -5.22 -25.82
C LEU A 191 9.10 -5.11 -24.48
N SER A 192 9.17 -3.91 -23.93
CA SER A 192 9.74 -3.63 -22.61
C SER A 192 9.00 -4.41 -21.53
N GLY A 193 7.66 -4.30 -21.50
CA GLY A 193 6.80 -5.01 -20.55
C GLY A 193 6.84 -6.54 -20.71
N TYR A 194 6.95 -7.03 -21.94
CA TYR A 194 7.20 -8.46 -22.22
C TYR A 194 8.49 -8.92 -21.52
N SER A 195 9.60 -8.22 -21.77
CA SER A 195 10.93 -8.64 -21.30
C SER A 195 11.02 -8.52 -19.78
N ALA A 196 10.38 -7.50 -19.21
CA ALA A 196 10.30 -7.29 -17.78
C ALA A 196 9.51 -8.41 -17.08
N ASN A 197 8.35 -8.80 -17.59
CA ASN A 197 7.59 -9.92 -17.02
C ASN A 197 8.32 -11.27 -17.21
N ALA A 198 8.92 -11.52 -18.38
CA ALA A 198 9.63 -12.77 -18.68
C ALA A 198 10.75 -13.09 -17.68
N LEU A 199 11.40 -12.07 -17.13
CA LEU A 199 12.49 -12.21 -16.16
C LEU A 199 12.05 -11.93 -14.73
N GLY A 200 11.15 -10.98 -14.52
CA GLY A 200 10.71 -10.59 -13.17
C GLY A 200 9.77 -11.60 -12.53
N SER A 201 8.89 -12.23 -13.30
CA SER A 201 8.02 -13.30 -12.78
C SER A 201 8.84 -14.51 -12.30
N VAL A 202 10.02 -14.75 -12.87
CA VAL A 202 10.95 -15.80 -12.41
C VAL A 202 11.48 -15.50 -11.01
N TYR A 203 11.94 -14.26 -10.79
CA TYR A 203 12.38 -13.83 -9.48
C TYR A 203 11.25 -13.95 -8.46
N LEU A 204 10.04 -13.45 -8.81
CA LEU A 204 8.87 -13.53 -7.95
C LEU A 204 8.54 -14.97 -7.58
N THR A 205 8.46 -15.88 -8.55
CA THR A 205 8.18 -17.30 -8.33
C THR A 205 9.13 -17.91 -7.30
N GLN A 206 10.44 -17.61 -7.38
CA GLN A 206 11.44 -18.14 -6.46
C GLN A 206 11.31 -17.60 -5.03
N VAL A 207 11.10 -16.28 -4.85
CA VAL A 207 10.94 -15.70 -3.50
C VAL A 207 9.57 -16.00 -2.88
N VAL A 208 8.57 -16.25 -3.71
CA VAL A 208 7.23 -16.68 -3.31
C VAL A 208 7.22 -18.15 -2.94
N GLY A 209 7.98 -19.00 -3.64
CA GLY A 209 7.97 -20.47 -3.50
C GLY A 209 7.08 -21.20 -4.52
N GLY A 210 6.57 -20.47 -5.50
CA GLY A 210 5.73 -21.01 -6.56
C GLY A 210 4.99 -19.90 -7.29
N PRO A 211 4.19 -20.26 -8.31
CA PRO A 211 3.59 -19.28 -9.19
C PRO A 211 2.40 -18.54 -8.57
N ARG A 212 2.01 -17.43 -9.20
CA ARG A 212 0.87 -16.61 -8.77
C ARG A 212 -0.42 -17.43 -8.61
N ARG A 213 -0.65 -18.46 -9.41
CA ARG A 213 -1.90 -19.26 -9.30
C ARG A 213 -2.02 -20.00 -7.96
N THR A 214 -0.91 -20.50 -7.42
CA THR A 214 -0.90 -21.28 -6.17
C THR A 214 -0.69 -20.40 -4.94
N HIS A 215 0.03 -19.28 -5.11
CA HIS A 215 0.46 -18.42 -4.00
C HIS A 215 0.07 -16.94 -4.17
N ARG A 216 -1.12 -16.66 -4.74
CA ARG A 216 -1.57 -15.30 -5.13
C ARG A 216 -1.39 -14.19 -4.08
N LEU A 217 -1.67 -14.50 -2.81
CA LEU A 217 -1.58 -13.51 -1.73
C LEU A 217 -0.13 -13.16 -1.46
N ARG A 218 0.74 -14.18 -1.40
CA ARG A 218 2.18 -14.03 -1.21
C ARG A 218 2.83 -13.35 -2.41
N ASP A 219 2.42 -13.70 -3.64
CA ASP A 219 2.82 -13.03 -4.87
C ASP A 219 2.46 -11.53 -4.85
N ARG A 220 1.24 -11.17 -4.42
CA ARG A 220 0.85 -9.76 -4.24
C ARG A 220 1.75 -9.01 -3.25
N ILE A 221 2.11 -9.62 -2.12
CA ILE A 221 3.02 -8.98 -1.16
C ILE A 221 4.44 -8.89 -1.75
N ALA A 222 4.90 -9.92 -2.44
CA ALA A 222 6.20 -9.95 -3.08
C ALA A 222 6.33 -8.86 -4.15
N ARG A 223 5.37 -8.75 -5.08
CA ARG A 223 5.38 -7.73 -6.13
C ARG A 223 5.36 -6.31 -5.55
N ASN A 224 4.53 -6.05 -4.54
CA ASN A 224 4.50 -4.74 -3.87
C ASN A 224 5.83 -4.47 -3.14
N SER A 225 6.47 -5.48 -2.54
CA SER A 225 7.77 -5.33 -1.86
C SER A 225 8.89 -5.02 -2.86
N VAL A 226 8.91 -5.69 -4.01
CA VAL A 226 9.84 -5.39 -5.10
C VAL A 226 9.59 -4.00 -5.69
N GLY A 227 8.32 -3.60 -5.85
CA GLY A 227 7.95 -2.24 -6.25
C GLY A 227 8.42 -1.16 -5.27
N SER A 228 8.24 -1.37 -3.97
CA SER A 228 8.80 -0.50 -2.92
C SER A 228 10.33 -0.44 -2.96
N TRP A 229 10.99 -1.59 -3.20
CA TRP A 229 12.45 -1.63 -3.37
C TRP A 229 12.87 -0.76 -4.56
N CYS A 230 12.19 -0.88 -5.70
CA CYS A 230 12.42 0.00 -6.85
C CYS A 230 12.21 1.48 -6.49
N GLY A 231 11.17 1.83 -5.74
CA GLY A 231 10.93 3.21 -5.28
C GLY A 231 11.99 3.78 -4.32
N GLU A 232 12.63 2.92 -3.52
CA GLU A 232 13.76 3.32 -2.67
C GLU A 232 15.05 3.51 -3.48
N GLN A 233 15.30 2.68 -4.50
CA GLN A 233 16.52 2.72 -5.32
C GLN A 233 16.48 3.73 -6.47
N TYR A 234 15.31 3.97 -7.06
CA TYR A 234 15.15 4.78 -8.27
C TYR A 234 14.19 5.97 -8.02
N PRO A 235 14.72 7.21 -7.95
CA PRO A 235 13.93 8.39 -7.61
C PRO A 235 12.70 8.62 -8.51
N ASP A 236 12.80 8.31 -9.81
CA ASP A 236 11.75 8.55 -10.80
C ASP A 236 10.47 7.74 -10.57
N VAL A 237 10.56 6.64 -9.81
CA VAL A 237 9.41 5.77 -9.49
C VAL A 237 9.12 5.73 -7.99
N ARG A 238 9.73 6.63 -7.20
CA ARG A 238 9.46 6.73 -5.76
C ARG A 238 7.99 7.08 -5.50
N SER A 239 7.42 7.95 -6.32
CA SER A 239 6.02 8.39 -6.22
C SER A 239 5.18 7.68 -7.27
N CYS A 240 4.05 7.12 -6.85
CA CYS A 240 3.08 6.56 -7.78
C CYS A 240 2.35 7.66 -8.56
N ARG A 241 2.19 8.85 -7.95
CA ARG A 241 1.70 10.05 -8.64
C ARG A 241 2.62 10.44 -9.79
N GLY A 242 3.95 10.38 -9.58
CA GLY A 242 4.92 10.62 -10.66
C GLY A 242 4.72 9.69 -11.85
N ILE A 243 4.40 8.42 -11.63
CA ILE A 243 4.07 7.47 -12.71
C ILE A 243 2.73 7.83 -13.36
N ALA A 244 1.70 8.16 -12.56
CA ALA A 244 0.39 8.58 -13.07
C ALA A 244 0.52 9.80 -14.01
N ASP A 245 1.17 10.87 -13.55
CA ASP A 245 1.39 12.10 -14.32
C ASP A 245 2.16 11.82 -15.62
N SER A 246 3.06 10.83 -15.59
CA SER A 246 3.87 10.43 -16.73
C SER A 246 3.09 9.72 -17.85
N LEU A 247 1.85 9.29 -17.56
CA LEU A 247 0.92 8.68 -18.51
C LEU A 247 -0.03 9.70 -19.13
N HIS A 248 -0.06 10.96 -18.66
CA HIS A 248 -0.98 11.96 -19.20
C HIS A 248 -0.57 12.43 -20.60
N PHE A 249 -1.44 12.23 -21.59
CA PHE A 249 -1.23 12.62 -22.99
C PHE A 249 -1.54 14.11 -23.29
N GLY A 250 -1.72 14.94 -22.26
CA GLY A 250 -2.01 16.36 -22.40
C GLY A 250 -2.22 17.07 -21.06
N ASN A 251 -2.65 18.34 -21.13
CA ASN A 251 -2.87 19.19 -19.96
C ASN A 251 -4.29 19.11 -19.38
N ALA A 252 -5.08 18.11 -19.78
CA ALA A 252 -6.43 17.93 -19.27
C ALA A 252 -6.40 17.55 -17.78
N PRO A 253 -7.36 18.03 -16.97
CA PRO A 253 -7.41 17.70 -15.55
C PRO A 253 -7.72 16.22 -15.29
N GLU A 254 -8.44 15.57 -16.20
CA GLU A 254 -8.68 14.13 -16.19
C GLU A 254 -7.81 13.44 -17.24
N ALA A 255 -7.24 12.29 -16.85
CA ALA A 255 -6.45 11.49 -17.76
C ALA A 255 -7.38 10.80 -18.78
N THR A 256 -7.17 11.08 -20.06
CA THR A 256 -7.91 10.45 -21.16
C THR A 256 -6.97 9.72 -22.10
N LEU A 257 -7.30 8.49 -22.45
CA LEU A 257 -6.58 7.72 -23.47
C LEU A 257 -6.89 8.31 -24.86
N PRO A 258 -5.89 8.75 -25.65
CA PRO A 258 -6.16 9.25 -26.99
C PRO A 258 -6.80 8.17 -27.87
N GLY A 259 -7.79 8.56 -28.69
CA GLY A 259 -8.53 7.64 -29.54
C GLY A 259 -7.63 6.84 -30.48
N GLU A 260 -6.65 7.49 -31.11
CA GLU A 260 -5.69 6.82 -32.01
C GLU A 260 -4.83 5.78 -31.28
N THR A 261 -4.45 6.04 -30.02
CA THR A 261 -3.74 5.10 -29.16
C THR A 261 -4.62 3.90 -28.82
N ALA A 262 -5.89 4.13 -28.44
CA ALA A 262 -6.86 3.07 -28.17
C ALA A 262 -7.13 2.21 -29.41
N ASP A 263 -7.29 2.83 -30.58
CA ASP A 263 -7.52 2.16 -31.85
C ASP A 263 -6.31 1.30 -32.25
N PHE A 264 -5.08 1.81 -32.06
CA PHE A 264 -3.87 1.04 -32.30
C PHE A 264 -3.78 -0.20 -31.41
N LEU A 265 -4.00 -0.05 -30.10
CA LEU A 265 -3.98 -1.17 -29.15
C LEU A 265 -5.07 -2.20 -29.48
N THR A 266 -6.27 -1.74 -29.81
CA THR A 266 -7.39 -2.60 -30.21
C THR A 266 -7.01 -3.40 -31.45
N ARG A 267 -6.60 -2.75 -32.55
CA ARG A 267 -6.16 -3.45 -33.77
C ARG A 267 -5.03 -4.45 -33.51
N THR A 268 -4.09 -4.10 -32.65
CA THR A 268 -2.96 -4.97 -32.28
C THR A 268 -3.43 -6.22 -31.54
N LEU A 269 -4.39 -6.08 -30.61
CA LEU A 269 -5.00 -7.20 -29.88
C LEU A 269 -5.84 -8.07 -30.83
N GLU A 270 -6.73 -7.47 -31.63
CA GLU A 270 -7.59 -8.18 -32.58
C GLU A 270 -6.78 -8.90 -33.67
N GLY A 271 -5.66 -8.32 -34.11
CA GLY A 271 -4.75 -8.93 -35.09
C GLY A 271 -3.90 -10.07 -34.52
N THR A 272 -3.82 -10.20 -33.19
CA THR A 272 -2.97 -11.20 -32.53
C THR A 272 -3.75 -12.38 -31.96
N TYR A 273 -4.90 -12.12 -31.34
CA TYR A 273 -5.68 -13.11 -30.63
C TYR A 273 -6.93 -13.52 -31.42
N ASP A 274 -7.25 -14.82 -31.44
CA ASP A 274 -8.51 -15.30 -32.00
C ASP A 274 -9.68 -15.04 -31.04
N LEU A 275 -10.38 -13.94 -31.28
CA LEU A 275 -11.52 -13.48 -30.48
C LEU A 275 -12.73 -14.41 -30.54
N SER A 276 -12.77 -15.40 -31.44
CA SER A 276 -13.84 -16.42 -31.42
C SER A 276 -13.70 -17.37 -30.22
N GLN A 277 -12.53 -17.41 -29.59
CA GLN A 277 -12.20 -18.26 -28.45
C GLN A 277 -12.06 -17.49 -27.14
N LEU A 278 -12.10 -16.16 -27.19
CA LEU A 278 -11.87 -15.27 -26.05
C LEU A 278 -13.07 -14.37 -25.79
N SER A 279 -13.10 -13.77 -24.61
CA SER A 279 -13.98 -12.63 -24.36
C SER A 279 -13.61 -11.45 -25.27
N PRO A 280 -14.56 -10.59 -25.67
CA PRO A 280 -14.26 -9.40 -26.47
C PRO A 280 -13.17 -8.53 -25.83
N VAL A 281 -12.41 -7.80 -26.65
CA VAL A 281 -11.42 -6.82 -26.19
C VAL A 281 -12.10 -5.86 -25.20
N PRO A 282 -11.51 -5.62 -24.02
CA PRO A 282 -12.17 -4.84 -22.98
C PRO A 282 -12.07 -3.34 -23.30
N ASP A 283 -12.87 -2.52 -22.62
CA ASP A 283 -12.79 -1.07 -22.79
C ASP A 283 -11.46 -0.54 -22.24
N LEU A 284 -10.54 -0.22 -23.15
CA LEU A 284 -9.21 0.28 -22.82
C LEU A 284 -9.25 1.68 -22.19
N ALA A 285 -10.25 2.51 -22.50
CA ALA A 285 -10.37 3.82 -21.89
C ALA A 285 -10.77 3.70 -20.40
N VAL A 286 -11.67 2.76 -20.08
CA VAL A 286 -12.02 2.42 -18.70
C VAL A 286 -10.81 1.84 -17.95
N GLY A 287 -10.08 0.92 -18.57
CA GLY A 287 -8.85 0.36 -18.01
C GLY A 287 -7.80 1.43 -17.71
N TYR A 288 -7.62 2.37 -18.65
CA TYR A 288 -6.65 3.45 -18.54
C TYR A 288 -7.01 4.41 -17.40
N GLY A 289 -8.28 4.84 -17.33
CA GLY A 289 -8.76 5.70 -16.24
C GLY A 289 -8.58 5.05 -14.87
N ARG A 290 -8.87 3.75 -14.75
CA ARG A 290 -8.67 2.97 -13.52
C ARG A 290 -7.20 2.83 -13.14
N LEU A 291 -6.30 2.56 -14.10
CA LEU A 291 -4.85 2.47 -13.87
C LEU A 291 -4.30 3.79 -13.32
N VAL A 292 -4.57 4.91 -14.01
CA VAL A 292 -4.11 6.23 -13.57
C VAL A 292 -4.67 6.55 -12.19
N ARG A 293 -5.98 6.34 -11.98
CA ARG A 293 -6.63 6.58 -10.70
C ARG A 293 -6.02 5.75 -9.57
N GLN A 294 -5.71 4.47 -9.81
CA GLN A 294 -5.08 3.61 -8.81
C GLN A 294 -3.70 4.16 -8.42
N LEU A 295 -2.88 4.57 -9.39
CA LEU A 295 -1.55 5.14 -9.14
C LEU A 295 -1.63 6.44 -8.34
N GLU A 296 -2.59 7.31 -8.63
CA GLU A 296 -2.85 8.53 -7.83
C GLU A 296 -3.26 8.21 -6.39
N LEU A 297 -4.16 7.23 -6.21
CA LEU A 297 -4.63 6.81 -4.89
C LEU A 297 -3.51 6.19 -4.05
N LEU A 298 -2.62 5.40 -4.66
CA LEU A 298 -1.50 4.76 -3.98
C LEU A 298 -0.50 5.79 -3.42
N ASP A 299 -0.41 6.99 -4.00
CA ASP A 299 0.44 8.08 -3.51
C ASP A 299 -0.12 8.78 -2.26
N THR A 300 -1.39 8.55 -1.90
CA THR A 300 -2.02 9.23 -0.74
C THR A 300 -1.49 8.75 0.61
N PHE A 301 -0.94 7.54 0.68
CA PHE A 301 -0.60 6.85 1.92
C PHE A 301 0.78 7.22 2.48
N VAL A 302 1.01 8.53 2.68
CA VAL A 302 2.25 9.05 3.26
C VAL A 302 2.09 9.27 4.76
N GLN A 303 2.95 8.65 5.55
CA GLN A 303 2.99 8.85 7.01
C GLN A 303 3.33 10.31 7.32
N PRO A 304 2.54 11.02 8.15
CA PRO A 304 2.86 12.39 8.51
C PRO A 304 4.14 12.44 9.39
N PRO A 305 4.81 13.60 9.49
CA PRO A 305 5.94 13.76 10.39
C PRO A 305 5.51 13.50 11.84
N ALA A 306 6.41 12.92 12.64
CA ALA A 306 6.13 12.68 14.06
C ALA A 306 5.81 14.01 14.80
N PRO A 307 4.92 13.99 15.81
CA PRO A 307 4.58 15.20 16.57
C PRO A 307 5.81 15.85 17.21
N ALA A 308 5.93 17.17 17.09
CA ALA A 308 6.96 17.93 17.80
C ALA A 308 6.79 17.79 19.32
N LEU A 309 7.90 17.78 20.07
CA LEU A 309 7.87 17.79 21.53
C LEU A 309 7.20 19.06 22.06
N PRO A 310 6.48 19.01 23.21
CA PRO A 310 6.01 20.21 23.89
C PRO A 310 7.13 21.23 24.18
N PRO A 311 6.81 22.51 24.39
CA PRO A 311 7.79 23.52 24.80
C PRO A 311 8.58 23.11 26.04
N ALA A 312 9.85 23.57 26.12
CA ALA A 312 10.79 23.20 27.18
C ALA A 312 10.27 23.36 28.62
N PRO A 313 9.46 24.39 28.97
CA PRO A 313 8.87 24.50 30.31
C PRO A 313 8.00 23.29 30.68
N PHE A 314 7.23 22.74 29.74
CA PHE A 314 6.41 21.56 29.97
C PHE A 314 7.25 20.30 30.03
N ILE A 315 8.20 20.11 29.10
CA ILE A 315 9.11 18.95 29.11
C ILE A 315 9.87 18.85 30.43
N THR A 316 10.41 19.98 30.91
CA THR A 316 11.17 20.02 32.16
C THR A 316 10.32 19.59 33.35
N LYS A 317 9.04 19.95 33.39
CA LYS A 317 8.09 19.56 34.43
C LYS A 317 7.62 18.10 34.29
N ILE A 318 7.29 17.68 33.06
CA ILE A 318 6.77 16.35 32.73
C ILE A 318 7.81 15.27 33.03
N PHE A 319 9.10 15.54 32.78
CA PHE A 319 10.21 14.61 33.02
C PHE A 319 11.10 15.01 34.22
N ALA A 320 10.60 15.88 35.12
CA ALA A 320 11.36 16.40 36.25
C ALA A 320 11.78 15.33 37.27
N ASP A 321 11.00 14.25 37.40
CA ASP A 321 11.22 13.17 38.36
C ASP A 321 11.57 11.85 37.63
N PRO A 322 12.86 11.50 37.51
CA PRO A 322 13.30 10.25 36.90
C PRO A 322 12.82 8.99 37.63
N ALA A 323 12.46 9.08 38.91
CA ALA A 323 11.96 7.96 39.71
C ALA A 323 10.47 7.68 39.45
N HIS A 324 9.73 8.66 38.94
CA HIS A 324 8.32 8.57 38.59
C HIS A 324 8.10 9.14 37.18
N PRO A 325 8.58 8.45 36.13
CA PRO A 325 8.37 8.90 34.76
C PRO A 325 6.87 9.04 34.48
N PRO A 326 6.47 10.02 33.67
CA PRO A 326 5.08 10.23 33.31
C PRO A 326 4.51 8.92 32.72
N GLN A 327 3.49 8.38 33.38
CA GLN A 327 2.79 7.21 32.86
C GLN A 327 1.95 7.62 31.67
N ALA A 328 2.00 6.85 30.59
CA ALA A 328 1.10 7.05 29.46
C ALA A 328 -0.33 6.94 29.97
N ALA A 329 -1.09 8.03 29.84
CA ALA A 329 -2.46 8.12 30.33
C ALA A 329 -3.37 7.05 29.69
N VAL A 330 -3.03 6.64 28.48
CA VAL A 330 -3.67 5.57 27.73
C VAL A 330 -2.66 4.43 27.53
N THR A 331 -3.06 3.19 27.79
CA THR A 331 -2.29 1.98 27.52
C THR A 331 -3.15 1.07 26.65
N PRO A 332 -2.58 0.12 25.87
CA PRO A 332 -3.38 -0.89 25.18
C PRO A 332 -4.39 -1.58 26.12
N GLU A 333 -4.00 -1.83 27.38
CA GLU A 333 -4.81 -2.47 28.42
C GLU A 333 -5.92 -1.57 29.00
N THR A 334 -5.79 -0.24 28.92
CA THR A 334 -6.82 0.72 29.38
C THR A 334 -7.69 1.24 28.24
N ALA A 335 -7.27 1.04 26.99
CA ALA A 335 -7.97 1.43 25.76
C ALA A 335 -8.95 0.38 25.24
N THR A 336 -8.85 -0.87 25.70
CA THR A 336 -9.66 -1.99 25.18
C THR A 336 -10.74 -2.43 26.18
N PRO A 337 -12.01 -2.55 25.78
CA PRO A 337 -13.03 -3.15 26.63
C PRO A 337 -12.71 -4.61 26.97
N SER A 338 -13.02 -5.04 28.19
CA SER A 338 -12.69 -6.38 28.71
C SER A 338 -13.27 -7.56 27.91
N TYR A 339 -14.28 -7.33 27.08
CA TYR A 339 -14.89 -8.34 26.19
C TYR A 339 -14.13 -8.57 24.88
N ALA A 340 -13.16 -7.73 24.52
CA ALA A 340 -12.35 -7.88 23.30
C ALA A 340 -11.16 -8.84 23.47
N HIS A 341 -10.85 -9.25 24.71
CA HIS A 341 -9.82 -10.26 24.99
C HIS A 341 -10.42 -11.66 24.81
N GLY A 342 -10.36 -12.18 23.58
CA GLY A 342 -10.46 -13.63 23.37
C GLY A 342 -9.30 -14.34 24.08
N PRO A 343 -9.49 -15.59 24.56
CA PRO A 343 -8.44 -16.33 25.25
C PRO A 343 -7.31 -16.66 24.27
N GLY A 344 -6.25 -15.86 24.24
CA GLY A 344 -5.07 -16.11 23.41
C GLY A 344 -4.31 -14.88 22.92
N VAL A 345 -4.92 -13.68 22.92
CA VAL A 345 -4.26 -12.45 22.46
C VAL A 345 -3.83 -11.62 23.67
N LYS A 346 -2.55 -11.72 24.05
CA LYS A 346 -1.93 -10.76 24.97
C LYS A 346 -1.39 -9.59 24.15
N PRO A 347 -1.63 -8.32 24.54
CA PRO A 347 -0.92 -7.19 23.98
C PRO A 347 0.58 -7.39 24.17
N THR A 348 1.36 -7.26 23.10
CA THR A 348 2.82 -7.22 23.17
C THR A 348 3.26 -5.86 23.71
N THR A 349 3.16 -5.69 25.03
CA THR A 349 3.90 -4.63 25.73
C THR A 349 5.35 -5.07 25.86
N TYR A 350 6.23 -4.42 25.11
CA TYR A 350 7.68 -4.54 25.30
C TYR A 350 8.03 -3.96 26.68
N HIS A 351 8.34 -4.85 27.64
CA HIS A 351 9.05 -4.50 28.86
C HIS A 351 10.51 -4.94 28.72
N GLY A 352 11.43 -4.02 28.95
CA GLY A 352 12.86 -4.24 28.78
C GLY A 352 13.44 -5.40 29.60
N TYR A 353 14.54 -5.93 29.06
CA TYR A 353 15.56 -6.81 29.65
C TYR A 353 15.25 -7.44 31.02
N GLY A 354 14.89 -8.73 31.00
CA GLY A 354 14.98 -9.59 32.17
C GLY A 354 14.19 -10.90 32.07
N GLY A 355 14.87 -11.99 31.71
CA GLY A 355 14.50 -13.34 32.15
C GLY A 355 13.62 -14.18 31.22
N GLY A 356 14.21 -15.27 30.70
CA GLY A 356 13.49 -16.43 30.18
C GLY A 356 13.41 -16.48 28.66
N GLN A 357 13.92 -17.56 28.06
CA GLN A 357 13.78 -17.87 26.64
C GLN A 357 12.29 -18.03 26.29
N VAL A 358 11.69 -16.95 25.80
CA VAL A 358 10.44 -16.96 25.06
C VAL A 358 10.82 -17.15 23.59
N GLY A 359 10.04 -17.94 22.84
CA GLY A 359 10.26 -18.19 21.41
C GLY A 359 10.43 -16.89 20.61
N PRO A 360 10.98 -16.96 19.38
CA PRO A 360 11.24 -15.76 18.59
C PRO A 360 9.97 -14.92 18.53
N PRO A 361 10.08 -13.59 18.62
CA PRO A 361 8.95 -12.71 18.71
C PRO A 361 7.98 -13.03 17.56
N THR A 362 6.68 -12.97 17.83
CA THR A 362 5.66 -12.78 16.81
C THR A 362 5.83 -11.38 16.19
N ALA A 363 7.03 -11.09 15.67
CA ALA A 363 7.44 -9.90 14.95
C ALA A 363 6.89 -9.91 13.50
N THR A 364 5.73 -10.53 13.33
CA THR A 364 4.92 -10.36 12.14
C THR A 364 3.87 -9.32 12.54
N ASP A 365 3.89 -8.14 11.91
CA ASP A 365 2.66 -7.38 11.67
C ASP A 365 1.76 -8.26 10.80
N SER A 366 1.26 -9.36 11.36
CA SER A 366 0.19 -10.12 10.79
C SER A 366 -1.05 -9.23 10.85
N THR A 367 -1.94 -9.36 9.89
CA THR A 367 -3.18 -8.58 9.86
C THR A 367 -3.96 -8.68 11.17
N ALA A 368 -3.84 -9.79 11.90
CA ALA A 368 -4.45 -10.04 13.21
C ALA A 368 -3.80 -9.25 14.36
N ASP A 369 -2.46 -9.13 14.40
CA ASP A 369 -1.75 -8.38 15.44
C ASP A 369 -1.97 -6.87 15.27
N SER A 370 -1.88 -6.38 14.02
CA SER A 370 -2.16 -4.98 13.69
C SER A 370 -3.65 -4.62 13.88
N GLU A 371 -4.59 -5.56 13.68
CA GLU A 371 -6.03 -5.36 13.90
C GLU A 371 -6.36 -5.12 15.38
N SER A 372 -5.92 -6.03 16.26
CA SER A 372 -6.19 -5.90 17.69
C SER A 372 -5.61 -4.60 18.25
N ALA A 373 -4.46 -4.17 17.71
CA ALA A 373 -3.76 -2.95 18.06
C ALA A 373 -4.29 -1.69 17.37
N CYS A 374 -5.08 -1.79 16.29
CA CYS A 374 -5.71 -0.67 15.60
C CYS A 374 -7.14 -0.42 16.12
N GLY A 375 -7.93 -1.49 16.35
CA GLY A 375 -9.29 -1.39 16.89
C GLY A 375 -9.32 -0.90 18.34
N SER A 376 -8.49 -1.47 19.21
CA SER A 376 -8.31 -0.98 20.61
C SER A 376 -7.84 0.47 20.64
N PHE A 377 -6.99 0.83 19.69
CA PHE A 377 -6.37 2.14 19.59
C PHE A 377 -7.36 3.22 19.10
N CYS A 378 -8.14 2.95 18.06
CA CYS A 378 -9.12 3.92 17.57
C CYS A 378 -10.23 4.16 18.60
N LEU A 379 -10.57 3.14 19.40
CA LEU A 379 -11.43 3.30 20.58
C LEU A 379 -10.79 4.23 21.62
N ALA A 380 -9.48 4.11 21.87
CA ALA A 380 -8.73 5.02 22.76
C ALA A 380 -8.75 6.48 22.29
N VAL A 381 -8.53 6.72 20.99
CA VAL A 381 -8.59 8.06 20.38
C VAL A 381 -10.00 8.63 20.51
N LEU A 382 -11.02 7.85 20.17
CA LEU A 382 -12.41 8.27 20.34
C LEU A 382 -12.74 8.60 21.79
N ALA A 383 -12.22 7.82 22.74
CA ALA A 383 -12.42 8.06 24.15
C ALA A 383 -11.79 9.36 24.62
N PHE A 384 -10.54 9.60 24.21
CA PHE A 384 -9.84 10.82 24.52
C PHE A 384 -10.56 12.03 23.94
N LEU A 385 -11.03 11.93 22.70
CA LEU A 385 -11.80 12.98 22.04
C LEU A 385 -13.14 13.22 22.77
N CYS A 386 -13.91 12.17 23.07
CA CYS A 386 -15.15 12.26 23.87
C CYS A 386 -14.91 12.90 25.24
N PHE A 387 -13.77 12.61 25.86
CA PHE A 387 -13.34 13.20 27.12
C PHE A 387 -12.90 14.66 26.96
N ALA A 388 -12.26 15.01 25.85
CA ALA A 388 -11.83 16.38 25.58
C ALA A 388 -12.99 17.38 25.46
N VAL A 389 -14.18 16.91 25.05
CA VAL A 389 -15.45 17.66 25.13
C VAL A 389 -15.81 18.05 26.58
N LEU A 390 -15.36 17.27 27.56
CA LEU A 390 -15.64 17.42 28.99
C LEU A 390 -14.65 18.35 29.71
N LEU A 391 -13.54 18.72 29.06
CA LEU A 391 -12.46 19.53 29.64
C LEU A 391 -12.81 21.01 29.82
N GLY A 392 -13.85 21.49 29.14
CA GLY A 392 -14.24 22.88 29.18
C GLY A 392 -15.14 23.22 30.36
N GLY A 393 -16.40 22.78 30.32
CA GLY A 393 -17.46 23.32 31.19
C GLY A 393 -17.19 23.25 32.71
N PRO A 394 -17.00 22.05 33.30
CA PRO A 394 -16.98 21.89 34.76
C PRO A 394 -15.72 22.43 35.45
N CYS A 395 -14.59 22.51 34.75
CA CYS A 395 -13.30 22.85 35.37
C CYS A 395 -12.89 24.32 35.24
N TRP A 396 -13.48 25.08 34.30
CA TRP A 396 -13.09 26.47 34.04
C TRP A 396 -13.22 27.39 35.26
N GLU A 397 -14.26 27.22 36.07
CA GLU A 397 -14.47 28.06 37.25
C GLU A 397 -13.44 27.76 38.36
N GLU A 398 -13.09 26.49 38.57
CA GLU A 398 -12.10 26.08 39.58
C GLU A 398 -10.69 26.50 39.15
N TRP A 399 -10.32 26.25 37.89
CA TRP A 399 -9.05 26.69 37.33
C TRP A 399 -8.92 28.22 37.30
N GLY A 400 -9.97 28.95 36.91
CA GLY A 400 -9.98 30.42 36.90
C GLY A 400 -9.75 31.05 38.28
N LYS A 401 -9.99 30.29 39.36
CA LYS A 401 -9.70 30.67 40.75
C LYS A 401 -8.35 30.13 41.25
N GLY A 402 -7.53 29.55 40.38
CA GLY A 402 -6.24 28.93 40.69
C GLY A 402 -6.34 27.63 41.50
N LYS A 403 -7.50 26.95 41.47
CA LYS A 403 -7.74 25.69 42.20
C LYS A 403 -7.66 24.49 41.28
N THR A 404 -7.34 23.33 41.84
CA THR A 404 -7.47 22.04 41.14
C THR A 404 -8.95 21.74 40.88
N CYS A 405 -9.23 21.16 39.72
CA CYS A 405 -10.55 20.74 39.32
C CYS A 405 -10.89 19.37 39.91
N THR A 406 -11.97 19.29 40.69
CA THR A 406 -12.41 18.03 41.32
C THR A 406 -12.95 17.03 40.31
N PHE A 407 -13.59 17.51 39.23
CA PHE A 407 -14.01 16.67 38.11
C PHE A 407 -12.80 16.03 37.41
N TRP A 408 -11.70 16.78 37.26
CA TRP A 408 -10.44 16.24 36.71
C TRP A 408 -9.86 15.13 37.59
N ASP A 409 -9.75 15.35 38.90
CA ASP A 409 -9.18 14.36 39.80
C ASP A 409 -10.00 13.06 39.82
N LYS A 410 -11.33 13.18 39.85
CA LYS A 410 -12.28 12.05 39.88
C LYS A 410 -12.28 11.21 38.60
N HIS A 411 -12.12 11.83 37.43
CA HIS A 411 -12.34 11.16 36.14
C HIS A 411 -11.06 10.92 35.33
N VAL A 412 -9.96 11.60 35.65
CA VAL A 412 -8.78 11.70 34.77
C VAL A 412 -7.52 11.19 35.45
N ALA A 413 -7.27 11.64 36.68
CA ALA A 413 -6.08 11.27 37.43
C ALA A 413 -6.14 9.83 37.96
N GLU A 414 -7.34 9.36 38.33
CA GLU A 414 -7.47 8.07 39.03
C GLU A 414 -7.83 6.88 38.13
N ASN A 415 -8.57 7.04 37.02
CA ASN A 415 -9.00 5.89 36.21
C ASN A 415 -9.53 6.25 34.82
N TRP A 416 -8.65 6.27 33.81
CA TRP A 416 -9.07 6.25 32.39
C TRP A 416 -10.05 5.11 32.07
N ARG A 417 -9.98 3.98 32.78
CA ARG A 417 -10.95 2.86 32.65
C ARG A 417 -12.41 3.25 32.95
N ASN A 418 -12.64 4.24 33.80
CA ASN A 418 -13.99 4.64 34.24
C ASN A 418 -14.61 5.72 33.34
N ALA A 419 -13.81 6.43 32.53
CA ALA A 419 -14.33 7.39 31.55
C ALA A 419 -15.28 6.72 30.53
N PHE A 420 -15.17 5.40 30.36
CA PHE A 420 -15.97 4.58 29.45
C PHE A 420 -17.25 4.00 30.03
N THR A 421 -17.40 3.97 31.36
CA THR A 421 -18.52 3.31 32.05
C THR A 421 -19.43 4.28 32.78
N THR A 422 -19.09 5.57 32.79
CA THR A 422 -19.78 6.55 33.64
C THR A 422 -20.81 7.33 32.83
N ASP A 423 -22.09 7.13 33.14
CA ASP A 423 -23.15 8.04 32.76
C ASP A 423 -22.90 9.40 33.45
N LEU A 424 -22.73 10.46 32.66
CA LEU A 424 -22.69 11.82 33.18
C LEU A 424 -23.99 12.09 33.94
N SER A 425 -23.88 12.64 35.15
CA SER A 425 -25.01 13.15 35.91
C SER A 425 -25.73 14.23 35.10
N GLN A 426 -27.02 14.46 35.39
CA GLN A 426 -27.79 15.48 34.68
C GLN A 426 -27.17 16.88 34.84
N ALA A 427 -26.60 17.19 36.02
CA ALA A 427 -25.89 18.44 36.26
C ALA A 427 -24.63 18.60 35.38
N GLU A 428 -23.87 17.52 35.17
CA GLU A 428 -22.71 17.52 34.27
C GLU A 428 -23.16 17.70 32.81
N LYS A 429 -24.26 17.04 32.40
CA LYS A 429 -24.88 17.20 31.07
C LYS A 429 -25.36 18.64 30.82
N ASP A 430 -25.99 19.27 31.79
CA ASP A 430 -26.49 20.65 31.70
C ASP A 430 -25.33 21.68 31.70
N ALA A 431 -24.26 21.43 32.46
CA ALA A 431 -23.03 22.23 32.43
C ALA A 431 -22.29 22.12 31.08
N LEU A 432 -22.35 20.95 30.43
CA LEU A 432 -21.80 20.74 29.09
C LEU A 432 -22.63 21.41 27.98
N ALA A 433 -23.92 21.58 28.21
CA ALA A 433 -24.84 22.26 27.29
C ALA A 433 -24.77 23.78 27.39
N SER A 434 -24.35 24.35 28.53
CA SER A 434 -24.32 25.80 28.80
C SER A 434 -22.98 26.50 28.47
N GLN A 435 -22.12 25.87 27.67
CA GLN A 435 -20.77 26.36 27.36
C GLN A 435 -20.77 27.78 26.77
N SER A 436 -20.29 28.74 27.56
CA SER A 436 -19.94 30.10 27.16
C SER A 436 -18.48 30.35 27.57
N GLN A 437 -17.76 31.28 26.92
CA GLN A 437 -16.36 31.61 27.27
C GLN A 437 -16.28 32.19 28.70
N PRO A 438 -15.77 31.46 29.71
CA PRO A 438 -15.87 31.92 31.09
C PRO A 438 -14.53 32.41 31.68
N LEU A 439 -13.40 32.18 31.00
CA LEU A 439 -12.09 32.58 31.48
C LEU A 439 -11.79 34.02 31.05
N THR A 440 -11.77 34.93 32.02
CA THR A 440 -11.22 36.28 31.83
C THR A 440 -9.69 36.20 31.72
N GLY A 441 -9.04 37.22 31.16
CA GLY A 441 -7.56 37.24 31.06
C GLY A 441 -6.87 37.02 32.41
N THR A 442 -7.39 37.65 33.49
CA THR A 442 -6.88 37.46 34.85
C THR A 442 -7.15 36.06 35.42
N GLY A 443 -8.32 35.48 35.13
CA GLY A 443 -8.65 34.11 35.50
C GLY A 443 -7.79 33.07 34.77
N PHE A 444 -7.44 33.33 33.51
CA PHE A 444 -6.59 32.45 32.73
C PHE A 444 -5.14 32.42 33.23
N THR A 445 -4.57 33.57 33.62
CA THR A 445 -3.23 33.61 34.22
C THR A 445 -3.18 32.81 35.54
N ALA A 446 -4.24 32.85 36.35
CA ALA A 446 -4.34 32.02 37.55
C ALA A 446 -4.49 30.54 37.21
N ALA A 447 -5.27 30.21 36.17
CA ALA A 447 -5.46 28.85 35.67
C ALA A 447 -4.15 28.24 35.17
N ALA A 448 -3.34 28.99 34.41
CA ALA A 448 -2.07 28.55 33.83
C ALA A 448 -1.05 28.07 34.89
N ALA A 449 -1.19 28.48 36.14
CA ALA A 449 -0.34 28.04 37.26
C ALA A 449 -0.80 26.69 37.88
N VAL A 450 -1.95 26.16 37.50
CA VAL A 450 -2.50 24.91 38.04
C VAL A 450 -1.80 23.70 37.40
N PRO A 451 -1.23 22.75 38.18
CA PRO A 451 -0.52 21.58 37.64
C PRO A 451 -1.32 20.71 36.68
N GLN A 452 -2.66 20.70 36.78
CA GLN A 452 -3.54 19.96 35.87
C GLN A 452 -3.45 20.47 34.42
N LEU A 453 -3.09 21.73 34.17
CA LEU A 453 -2.89 22.23 32.80
C LEU A 453 -1.57 21.76 32.19
N ASP A 454 -0.53 21.51 33.00
CA ASP A 454 0.68 20.82 32.54
C ASP A 454 0.33 19.35 32.17
N GLN A 455 -0.54 18.68 32.94
CA GLN A 455 -1.05 17.35 32.62
C GLN A 455 -1.88 17.33 31.33
N LEU A 456 -2.70 18.36 31.09
CA LEU A 456 -3.45 18.52 29.84
C LEU A 456 -2.51 18.61 28.62
N VAL A 457 -1.43 19.37 28.69
CA VAL A 457 -0.43 19.45 27.62
C VAL A 457 0.19 18.07 27.36
N SER A 458 0.57 17.34 28.41
CA SER A 458 1.10 15.97 28.28
C SER A 458 0.09 15.02 27.62
N GLN A 459 -1.19 15.12 27.98
CA GLN A 459 -2.26 14.30 27.43
C GLN A 459 -2.54 14.60 25.95
N LEU A 460 -2.54 15.88 25.56
CA LEU A 460 -2.69 16.28 24.16
C LEU A 460 -1.49 15.84 23.31
N TYR A 461 -0.27 15.87 23.87
CA TYR A 461 0.90 15.32 23.21
C TYR A 461 0.77 13.81 23.00
N ASP A 462 0.38 13.06 24.03
CA ASP A 462 0.14 11.61 23.95
C ASP A 462 -0.95 11.27 22.92
N LEU A 463 -2.07 12.01 22.88
CA LEU A 463 -3.09 11.86 21.83
C LEU A 463 -2.48 12.06 20.43
N HIS A 464 -1.70 13.11 20.24
CA HIS A 464 -1.12 13.45 18.94
C HIS A 464 -0.13 12.37 18.48
N VAL A 465 0.72 11.86 19.39
CA VAL A 465 1.64 10.72 19.15
C VAL A 465 0.86 9.47 18.80
N ARG A 466 -0.21 9.19 19.55
CA ARG A 466 -1.10 8.07 19.27
C ARG A 466 -1.68 8.14 17.88
N LEU A 467 -2.28 9.27 17.47
CA LEU A 467 -2.83 9.43 16.13
C LEU A 467 -1.79 9.15 15.04
N TRP A 468 -0.54 9.59 15.26
CA TRP A 468 0.58 9.25 14.38
C TRP A 468 0.84 7.74 14.33
N GLU A 469 0.92 7.05 15.47
CA GLU A 469 1.06 5.60 15.54
C GLU A 469 -0.11 4.86 14.88
N ALA A 470 -1.34 5.40 14.97
CA ALA A 470 -2.54 4.87 14.33
C ALA A 470 -2.39 4.79 12.82
N LEU A 471 -1.96 5.89 12.22
CA LEU A 471 -1.71 5.99 10.79
C LEU A 471 -0.59 5.03 10.39
N GLY A 472 0.43 4.89 11.24
CA GLY A 472 1.52 3.91 11.04
C GLY A 472 1.01 2.47 10.96
N LYS A 473 0.17 2.08 11.93
CA LYS A 473 -0.48 0.75 12.00
C LYS A 473 -1.50 0.52 10.90
N ALA A 474 -2.30 1.53 10.56
CA ALA A 474 -3.23 1.46 9.43
C ALA A 474 -2.46 1.22 8.13
N GLY A 475 -1.37 1.96 7.91
CA GLY A 475 -0.49 1.74 6.76
C GLY A 475 0.09 0.32 6.74
N ALA A 476 0.55 -0.19 7.87
CA ALA A 476 1.05 -1.57 7.99
C ALA A 476 -0.03 -2.62 7.68
N PHE A 477 -1.26 -2.42 8.16
CA PHE A 477 -2.39 -3.30 7.86
C PHE A 477 -2.76 -3.27 6.37
N LEU A 478 -2.82 -2.09 5.75
CA LEU A 478 -3.14 -1.93 4.33
C LEU A 478 -2.05 -2.57 3.45
N SER A 479 -0.77 -2.39 3.78
CA SER A 479 0.33 -3.03 3.05
C SER A 479 0.38 -4.54 3.31
N GLY A 480 0.03 -5.01 4.52
CA GLY A 480 -0.08 -6.42 4.88
C GLY A 480 -1.21 -7.15 4.17
N CYS A 481 -2.32 -6.45 3.87
CA CYS A 481 -3.41 -6.94 3.01
C CYS A 481 -3.09 -6.82 1.50
N GLY A 482 -1.92 -6.29 1.14
CA GLY A 482 -1.52 -6.06 -0.24
C GLY A 482 -2.32 -4.98 -0.96
N LEU A 483 -3.02 -4.08 -0.24
CA LEU A 483 -3.77 -2.99 -0.87
C LEU A 483 -2.83 -1.84 -1.30
N ILE A 484 -1.79 -1.57 -0.51
CA ILE A 484 -0.80 -0.52 -0.76
C ILE A 484 0.64 -1.08 -0.75
N TYR A 485 1.60 -0.24 -1.15
CA TYR A 485 3.03 -0.53 -1.08
C TYR A 485 3.56 -0.48 0.36
N PRO A 486 4.48 -1.38 0.76
CA PRO A 486 5.15 -1.33 2.06
C PRO A 486 6.29 -0.31 2.10
N ASP A 487 6.07 0.91 1.58
CA ASP A 487 7.09 1.96 1.53
C ASP A 487 7.57 2.32 2.96
N GLY A 488 8.89 2.40 3.13
CA GLY A 488 9.54 2.61 4.44
C GLY A 488 9.44 1.42 5.40
N ARG A 489 8.92 0.26 4.95
CA ARG A 489 8.72 -0.96 5.75
C ARG A 489 9.48 -2.17 5.21
N LEU A 490 10.36 -2.01 4.23
CA LEU A 490 11.12 -3.13 3.66
C LEU A 490 12.02 -3.87 4.66
N GLY A 491 12.39 -3.24 5.77
CA GLY A 491 13.15 -3.89 6.85
C GLY A 491 12.35 -4.87 7.72
N TYR A 492 11.01 -4.90 7.61
CA TYR A 492 10.19 -5.82 8.39
C TYR A 492 10.26 -7.25 7.79
N PRO A 493 10.26 -8.32 8.61
CA PRO A 493 10.42 -9.70 8.14
C PRO A 493 9.42 -10.12 7.05
N LEU A 494 8.18 -9.61 7.13
CA LEU A 494 7.14 -9.89 6.14
C LEU A 494 7.55 -9.50 4.71
N TYR A 495 8.22 -8.35 4.54
CA TYR A 495 8.56 -7.82 3.22
C TYR A 495 10.01 -8.16 2.83
N HIS A 496 10.93 -8.12 3.81
CA HIS A 496 12.35 -8.40 3.61
C HIS A 496 12.61 -9.77 2.97
N GLN A 497 11.78 -10.77 3.29
CA GLN A 497 11.90 -12.11 2.72
C GLN A 497 11.78 -12.18 1.19
N PHE A 498 11.21 -11.15 0.54
CA PHE A 498 11.07 -11.08 -0.92
C PHE A 498 12.21 -10.32 -1.59
N LEU A 499 13.14 -9.76 -0.81
CA LEU A 499 14.25 -8.95 -1.31
C LEU A 499 15.56 -9.73 -1.46
N ALA A 500 15.53 -11.03 -1.17
CA ALA A 500 16.64 -11.94 -1.38
C ALA A 500 16.12 -13.33 -1.75
N VAL A 501 16.66 -13.92 -2.82
CA VAL A 501 16.32 -15.30 -3.22
C VAL A 501 16.70 -16.28 -2.09
N PRO A 502 15.76 -17.10 -1.59
CA PRO A 502 16.03 -18.04 -0.50
C PRO A 502 17.00 -19.15 -0.91
N SER A 503 17.62 -19.80 0.09
CA SER A 503 18.50 -20.95 -0.14
C SER A 503 17.76 -22.22 -0.55
N ASP A 504 16.51 -22.34 -0.10
CA ASP A 504 15.58 -23.36 -0.57
C ASP A 504 14.97 -22.85 -1.88
N THR A 505 15.29 -23.51 -2.99
CA THR A 505 14.87 -23.10 -4.33
C THR A 505 14.02 -24.15 -5.01
N LEU A 506 13.62 -25.21 -4.28
CA LEU A 506 12.73 -26.22 -4.85
C LEU A 506 11.36 -25.58 -5.04
N GLN A 507 10.86 -25.64 -6.27
CA GLN A 507 9.59 -25.03 -6.68
C GLN A 507 8.99 -25.85 -7.83
N PRO A 508 7.66 -25.76 -8.08
CA PRO A 508 6.67 -25.00 -7.32
C PRO A 508 6.11 -25.79 -6.13
N HIS A 509 5.88 -25.10 -5.00
CA HIS A 509 5.09 -25.63 -3.90
C HIS A 509 3.59 -25.62 -4.24
N ARG A 510 2.86 -26.63 -3.77
CA ARG A 510 1.39 -26.71 -3.87
C ARG A 510 0.70 -25.57 -3.09
N PRO A 511 -0.56 -25.23 -3.43
CA PRO A 511 -1.33 -24.24 -2.69
C PRO A 511 -1.46 -24.57 -1.19
N GLU A 512 -1.42 -23.55 -0.34
CA GLU A 512 -1.76 -23.67 1.08
C GLU A 512 -3.29 -23.74 1.26
N THR A 513 -3.79 -24.60 2.15
CA THR A 513 -5.24 -24.75 2.40
C THR A 513 -5.88 -23.50 3.00
N ASP A 514 -5.13 -22.76 3.81
CA ASP A 514 -5.53 -21.49 4.42
C ASP A 514 -4.46 -20.43 4.07
N ASP A 515 -4.52 -19.96 2.82
CA ASP A 515 -3.57 -19.00 2.25
C ASP A 515 -3.60 -17.65 3.01
N VAL A 516 -4.79 -17.20 3.43
CA VAL A 516 -4.97 -15.95 4.21
C VAL A 516 -4.21 -15.98 5.54
N ARG A 517 -4.10 -17.14 6.19
CA ARG A 517 -3.36 -17.27 7.46
C ARG A 517 -1.91 -17.73 7.31
N THR A 518 -1.42 -17.95 6.09
CA THR A 518 -0.09 -18.53 5.87
C THR A 518 0.79 -17.75 4.91
N PHE A 519 0.27 -16.77 4.17
CA PHE A 519 1.04 -16.02 3.16
C PHE A 519 2.30 -15.32 3.70
N TYR A 520 2.34 -14.98 5.00
CA TYR A 520 3.47 -14.29 5.63
C TYR A 520 4.74 -15.14 5.75
N ARG A 521 4.67 -16.46 5.56
CA ARG A 521 5.81 -17.39 5.62
C ARG A 521 6.07 -18.02 4.27
N TYR A 522 7.30 -18.46 4.04
CA TYR A 522 7.62 -19.29 2.88
C TYR A 522 6.79 -20.60 2.93
N PRO A 523 6.25 -21.07 1.80
CA PRO A 523 5.43 -22.29 1.75
C PRO A 523 6.15 -23.49 2.34
N ARG A 524 5.39 -24.36 3.02
CA ARG A 524 5.89 -25.66 3.53
C ARG A 524 5.07 -26.84 3.03
N THR A 525 4.21 -26.59 2.05
CA THR A 525 3.41 -27.59 1.37
C THR A 525 4.30 -28.51 0.54
N GLU A 526 3.75 -29.66 0.17
CA GLU A 526 4.41 -30.56 -0.77
C GLU A 526 4.69 -29.88 -2.11
N MET A 527 5.66 -30.40 -2.84
CA MET A 527 5.96 -29.94 -4.20
C MET A 527 4.86 -30.37 -5.17
N GLU A 528 4.52 -29.52 -6.12
CA GLU A 528 3.72 -29.90 -7.28
C GLU A 528 4.64 -30.55 -8.33
N ASN A 529 4.27 -31.71 -8.87
CA ASN A 529 5.06 -32.37 -9.91
C ASN A 529 4.61 -31.96 -11.32
N PRO A 530 5.54 -31.85 -12.28
CA PRO A 530 6.99 -32.06 -12.13
C PRO A 530 7.68 -30.93 -11.37
N VAL A 531 8.54 -31.30 -10.41
CA VAL A 531 9.37 -30.35 -9.68
C VAL A 531 10.43 -29.79 -10.61
N ASP A 532 10.66 -28.48 -10.53
CA ASP A 532 11.77 -27.83 -11.20
C ASP A 532 13.00 -27.74 -10.28
N TYR A 533 14.12 -28.24 -10.78
CA TYR A 533 15.41 -28.22 -10.10
C TYR A 533 16.35 -27.13 -10.62
N THR A 534 15.95 -26.37 -11.66
CA THR A 534 16.78 -25.34 -12.28
C THR A 534 16.86 -24.08 -11.41
N LYS A 535 18.10 -23.62 -11.20
CA LYS A 535 18.43 -22.42 -10.42
C LYS A 535 18.82 -21.29 -11.37
N THR A 536 17.83 -20.55 -11.88
CA THR A 536 18.07 -19.43 -12.82
C THR A 536 18.51 -18.15 -12.13
N VAL A 537 17.93 -17.82 -10.97
CA VAL A 537 18.41 -16.69 -10.15
C VAL A 537 19.27 -17.23 -8.99
N PRO A 538 20.48 -16.69 -8.77
CA PRO A 538 21.34 -17.09 -7.66
C PRO A 538 20.70 -16.85 -6.30
N VAL A 539 20.96 -17.76 -5.36
CA VAL A 539 20.61 -17.60 -3.94
C VAL A 539 21.20 -16.29 -3.41
N GLY A 540 20.40 -15.53 -2.65
CA GLY A 540 20.78 -14.24 -2.08
C GLY A 540 20.75 -13.07 -3.06
N ALA A 541 20.39 -13.28 -4.33
CA ALA A 541 20.23 -12.19 -5.28
C ALA A 541 19.07 -11.26 -4.88
N ALA A 542 19.29 -9.96 -5.01
CA ALA A 542 18.29 -8.91 -4.80
C ALA A 542 17.50 -8.62 -6.09
N PRO A 543 16.37 -7.89 -6.04
CA PRO A 543 15.51 -7.66 -7.21
C PRO A 543 16.23 -7.01 -8.41
N GLY A 544 17.29 -6.23 -8.17
CA GLY A 544 18.09 -5.58 -9.22
C GLY A 544 18.73 -6.54 -10.23
N ILE A 545 18.85 -7.83 -9.92
CA ILE A 545 19.33 -8.83 -10.87
C ILE A 545 18.40 -8.96 -12.09
N VAL A 546 17.08 -8.82 -11.87
CA VAL A 546 16.08 -8.85 -12.93
C VAL A 546 16.30 -7.68 -13.87
N LEU A 547 16.38 -6.47 -13.31
CA LEU A 547 16.54 -5.23 -14.07
C LEU A 547 17.81 -5.24 -14.94
N THR A 548 18.90 -5.83 -14.43
CA THR A 548 20.15 -5.99 -15.20
C THR A 548 19.99 -6.92 -16.41
N ALA A 549 19.13 -7.94 -16.31
CA ALA A 549 18.92 -8.92 -17.36
C ALA A 549 17.90 -8.47 -18.43
N THR A 550 16.99 -7.54 -18.11
CA THR A 550 15.91 -7.13 -19.02
C THR A 550 16.39 -6.30 -20.21
N GLY A 551 17.47 -5.53 -20.05
CA GLY A 551 18.09 -4.76 -21.13
C GLY A 551 18.56 -5.63 -22.29
N PRO A 552 19.49 -6.57 -22.07
CA PRO A 552 19.97 -7.48 -23.10
C PRO A 552 18.87 -8.32 -23.78
N ASP A 553 17.89 -8.82 -23.03
CA ASP A 553 16.77 -9.59 -23.61
C ASP A 553 15.91 -8.71 -24.53
N CYS A 554 15.59 -7.49 -24.10
CA CYS A 554 14.82 -6.53 -24.89
C CYS A 554 15.54 -6.17 -26.20
N VAL A 555 16.84 -5.86 -26.14
CA VAL A 555 17.64 -5.55 -27.34
C VAL A 555 17.67 -6.72 -28.31
N ARG A 556 17.93 -7.94 -27.81
CA ARG A 556 17.96 -9.14 -28.66
C ARG A 556 16.62 -9.34 -29.39
N ARG A 557 15.51 -9.22 -28.68
CA ARG A 557 14.17 -9.38 -29.27
C ARG A 557 13.85 -8.30 -30.27
N TRP A 558 14.22 -7.05 -29.98
CA TRP A 558 14.07 -5.96 -30.94
C TRP A 558 14.89 -6.24 -32.22
N GLN A 559 16.13 -6.75 -32.10
CA GLN A 559 16.93 -7.13 -33.27
C GLN A 559 16.26 -8.22 -34.10
N ASP A 560 15.74 -9.27 -33.45
CA ASP A 560 15.01 -10.35 -34.12
C ASP A 560 13.80 -9.80 -34.90
N ILE A 561 13.05 -8.87 -34.31
CA ILE A 561 11.90 -8.20 -34.95
C ILE A 561 12.36 -7.33 -36.12
N ALA A 562 13.37 -6.49 -35.92
CA ALA A 562 13.87 -5.55 -36.92
C ALA A 562 14.51 -6.25 -38.13
N GLN A 563 15.06 -7.45 -37.93
CA GLN A 563 15.60 -8.31 -38.99
C GLN A 563 14.51 -9.14 -39.71
N GLY A 564 13.27 -9.10 -39.23
CA GLY A 564 12.18 -9.92 -39.76
C GLY A 564 12.33 -11.41 -39.44
N THR A 565 13.11 -11.76 -38.41
CA THR A 565 13.21 -13.14 -37.92
C THR A 565 11.84 -13.58 -37.43
N PRO A 566 11.24 -14.67 -37.94
CA PRO A 566 9.94 -15.15 -37.49
C PRO A 566 9.94 -15.48 -35.99
N GLY A 567 8.79 -15.29 -35.34
CA GLY A 567 8.61 -15.79 -33.97
C GLY A 567 8.53 -17.31 -33.95
N ASP A 568 9.12 -17.91 -32.92
CA ASP A 568 9.22 -19.36 -32.75
C ASP A 568 8.41 -19.87 -31.55
N ARG A 569 8.35 -19.09 -30.46
CA ARG A 569 7.78 -19.52 -29.19
C ARG A 569 7.20 -18.36 -28.37
N ASN A 570 5.99 -18.57 -27.85
CA ASN A 570 5.42 -17.70 -26.81
C ASN A 570 5.79 -18.22 -25.42
N LEU A 571 6.12 -17.32 -24.51
CA LEU A 571 6.45 -17.64 -23.12
C LEU A 571 5.25 -17.39 -22.22
N ASP A 572 5.06 -18.24 -21.20
CA ASP A 572 4.15 -17.96 -20.09
C ASP A 572 4.82 -16.93 -19.18
N LEU A 573 4.40 -15.66 -19.29
CA LEU A 573 4.97 -14.52 -18.58
C LEU A 573 4.51 -14.44 -17.11
N ASP A 574 3.59 -15.30 -16.67
CA ASP A 574 3.37 -15.53 -15.24
C ASP A 574 4.41 -16.48 -14.63
N ALA A 575 5.31 -17.03 -15.46
CA ALA A 575 6.35 -17.99 -15.06
C ALA A 575 5.78 -19.19 -14.29
N ASP A 576 4.56 -19.63 -14.63
CA ASP A 576 3.83 -20.66 -13.87
C ASP A 576 4.64 -21.95 -13.70
N ARG A 577 5.37 -22.29 -14.76
CA ARG A 577 6.19 -23.48 -14.90
C ARG A 577 7.67 -23.13 -15.08
N HIS A 578 8.14 -22.09 -14.39
CA HIS A 578 9.53 -21.60 -14.37
C HIS A 578 9.95 -20.70 -15.55
N THR A 579 11.24 -20.34 -15.55
CA THR A 579 11.92 -19.43 -16.47
C THR A 579 11.77 -19.81 -17.92
N ALA A 580 11.29 -18.86 -18.72
CA ALA A 580 11.15 -19.02 -20.16
C ALA A 580 10.39 -20.31 -20.54
N HIS A 581 9.46 -20.73 -19.68
CA HIS A 581 8.57 -21.84 -19.99
C HIS A 581 7.64 -21.41 -21.13
N PRO A 582 7.44 -22.27 -22.15
CA PRO A 582 6.50 -21.97 -23.22
C PRO A 582 5.07 -21.81 -22.68
N CYS A 583 4.21 -21.09 -23.40
CA CYS A 583 2.76 -21.12 -23.16
C CYS A 583 2.25 -22.57 -23.20
N TRP A 584 1.29 -22.88 -22.34
CA TRP A 584 0.82 -24.25 -22.13
C TRP A 584 -0.64 -24.30 -21.67
N THR A 585 -1.28 -25.45 -21.84
CA THR A 585 -2.62 -25.78 -21.31
C THR A 585 -2.60 -27.11 -20.57
N THR A 586 -3.52 -27.33 -19.63
CA THR A 586 -3.67 -28.62 -18.94
C THR A 586 -4.32 -29.67 -19.85
N ARG A 587 -3.89 -30.94 -19.76
CA ARG A 587 -4.62 -32.09 -20.35
C ARG A 587 -5.75 -32.61 -19.45
N GLY A 588 -5.69 -32.28 -18.17
CA GLY A 588 -6.63 -32.68 -17.12
C GLY A 588 -6.91 -31.52 -16.17
N SER A 589 -7.05 -31.83 -14.89
CA SER A 589 -7.21 -30.80 -13.85
C SER A 589 -5.86 -30.21 -13.48
N ILE A 590 -5.85 -28.92 -13.15
CA ILE A 590 -4.69 -28.24 -12.55
C ILE A 590 -4.30 -28.82 -11.19
N ASP A 591 -5.22 -29.52 -10.52
CA ASP A 591 -5.01 -30.14 -9.22
C ASP A 591 -4.48 -31.59 -9.33
N ASP A 592 -4.31 -32.12 -10.55
CA ASP A 592 -3.67 -33.43 -10.78
C ASP A 592 -2.18 -33.40 -10.39
N ASP A 593 -1.59 -34.55 -10.06
CA ASP A 593 -0.17 -34.65 -9.73
C ASP A 593 0.47 -35.94 -10.25
N PRO A 594 1.36 -35.86 -11.26
CA PRO A 594 1.84 -34.63 -11.88
C PRO A 594 0.76 -33.89 -12.68
N VAL A 595 0.87 -32.56 -12.75
CA VAL A 595 0.04 -31.76 -13.66
C VAL A 595 0.53 -32.01 -15.09
N ASP A 596 -0.29 -32.67 -15.90
CA ASP A 596 0.03 -32.94 -17.30
C ASP A 596 -0.33 -31.75 -18.20
N VAL A 597 0.61 -31.36 -19.05
CA VAL A 597 0.54 -30.12 -19.84
C VAL A 597 0.81 -30.37 -21.32
N ASP A 598 0.07 -29.66 -22.17
CA ASP A 598 0.38 -29.50 -23.58
C ASP A 598 1.06 -28.15 -23.81
N ILE A 599 2.22 -28.19 -24.47
CA ILE A 599 2.91 -26.99 -24.92
C ILE A 599 2.21 -26.45 -26.16
N LEU A 600 1.79 -25.20 -26.09
CA LEU A 600 1.09 -24.52 -27.17
C LEU A 600 2.07 -24.13 -28.28
N ALA A 601 1.68 -24.37 -29.53
CA ALA A 601 2.43 -23.86 -30.67
C ALA A 601 2.35 -22.33 -30.72
N TYR A 602 3.21 -21.71 -31.52
CA TYR A 602 3.27 -20.26 -31.64
C TYR A 602 1.95 -19.60 -32.08
N GLN A 603 1.13 -20.34 -32.84
CA GLN A 603 -0.18 -19.90 -33.34
C GLN A 603 -1.37 -20.37 -32.49
N ASP A 604 -1.12 -21.07 -31.38
CA ASP A 604 -2.19 -21.58 -30.55
C ASP A 604 -2.60 -20.55 -29.48
N LEU A 605 -3.85 -20.63 -29.04
CA LEU A 605 -4.41 -19.89 -27.90
C LEU A 605 -4.47 -20.75 -26.64
#